data_AF-A0A3M1Q554-F1
#
_entry.id   AF-A0A3M1Q554-F1
#
_cell.length_a   1.000
_cell.length_b   1.000
_cell.length_c   1.000
_cell.angle_alpha   90.00
_cell.angle_beta   90.00
_cell.angle_gamma   90.00
#
_symmetry.space_group_name_H-M   'P 1'
#
loop_
_entity.id
_entity.type
_entity.pdbx_description
1 polymer ?
#
loop_
_entity_poly.entity_id
_entity_poly.type
_entity_poly.pdbx_seq_one_letter_code
_entity_poly.pdbx_strand_id
1 'polypeptide(L)'
;MVVFNYSSRELTTKIVYYGPGLCGKTTNLQFIYDNMPQGVRGKMLSLATKSDRTLFFDFLPIDLGEIQGMKTKVQLYTVPGQVFYNETR
;
A
#
# COMPACT_ATOMS: atom_id res chain seq x y z
N MET A 1 6.11 8.85 3.24
CA MET A 1 7.56 9.10 3.04
C MET A 1 7.89 8.77 1.59
N VAL A 2 8.73 9.59 0.95
CA VAL A 2 9.17 9.41 -0.44
C VAL A 2 10.64 9.01 -0.41
N VAL A 3 11.01 8.04 -1.25
CA VAL A 3 12.38 7.56 -1.42
C VAL A 3 12.80 7.80 -2.86
N PHE A 4 13.92 8.51 -3.04
CA PHE A 4 14.53 8.75 -4.34
C PHE A 4 15.74 7.85 -4.50
N ASN A 5 15.72 7.04 -5.55
CA ASN A 5 16.90 6.29 -5.99
C ASN A 5 17.39 6.89 -7.31
N TYR A 6 18.41 7.74 -7.23
CA TYR A 6 19.00 8.39 -8.41
C TYR A 6 19.77 7.43 -9.31
N SER A 7 20.35 6.36 -8.74
CA SER A 7 21.10 5.37 -9.53
C SER A 7 20.19 4.58 -10.47
N SER A 8 19.00 4.19 -9.99
CA SER A 8 18.00 3.49 -10.82
C SER A 8 16.99 4.43 -11.49
N ARG A 9 17.08 5.74 -11.23
CA ARG A 9 16.08 6.75 -11.61
C ARG A 9 14.66 6.35 -11.19
N GLU A 10 14.50 5.90 -9.95
CA GLU A 10 13.20 5.51 -9.40
C GLU A 10 12.79 6.41 -8.24
N LEU A 11 11.52 6.82 -8.23
CA LEU A 11 10.84 7.50 -7.14
C LEU A 11 9.82 6.55 -6.56
N THR A 12 9.86 6.32 -5.25
CA THR A 12 8.87 5.47 -4.56
C THR A 12 8.20 6.24 -3.42
N THR A 13 6.88 6.35 -3.47
CA THR A 13 6.05 6.98 -2.44
C THR A 13 5.19 5.95 -1.74
N LYS A 14 5.17 6.02 -0.40
CA LYS A 14 4.25 5.21 0.42
C LYS A 14 3.10 6.05 0.93
N ILE A 15 1.88 5.59 0.68
CA ILE A 15 0.62 6.16 1.20
C ILE A 15 -0.01 5.12 2.12
N VAL A 16 -0.31 5.53 3.36
CA VAL A 16 -0.93 4.67 4.36
C VAL A 16 -2.36 5.11 4.57
N TYR A 17 -3.31 4.22 4.30
CA TYR A 17 -4.71 4.39 4.69
C TYR A 17 -4.81 4.04 6.18
N TYR A 18 -5.09 5.05 6.98
CA TYR A 18 -5.17 4.94 8.43
C TYR A 18 -6.57 5.31 8.93
N GLY A 19 -6.99 4.69 10.03
CA GLY A 19 -8.33 4.88 10.58
C GLY A 19 -8.78 3.68 11.42
N PRO A 20 -9.90 3.82 12.15
CA PRO A 20 -10.41 2.78 13.03
C PRO A 20 -10.76 1.48 12.28
N GLY A 21 -10.95 0.39 13.02
CA GLY A 21 -11.45 -0.86 12.46
C GLY A 21 -12.76 -0.63 11.71
N LEU A 22 -12.97 -1.38 10.62
CA LEU A 22 -14.20 -1.37 9.81
C LEU A 22 -14.55 -0.02 9.12
N CYS A 23 -13.68 0.99 9.15
CA CYS A 23 -13.94 2.28 8.50
C CYS A 23 -13.75 2.29 6.96
N GLY A 24 -13.67 1.14 6.32
CA GLY A 24 -13.59 1.03 4.85
C GLY A 24 -12.19 1.18 4.23
N LYS A 25 -11.11 1.02 4.99
CA LYS A 25 -9.72 1.15 4.47
C LYS A 25 -9.41 0.11 3.37
N THR A 26 -9.65 -1.18 3.67
CA THR A 26 -9.46 -2.27 2.71
C THR A 26 -10.37 -2.10 1.49
N THR A 27 -11.62 -1.68 1.71
CA THR A 27 -12.57 -1.38 0.63
C THR A 27 -12.05 -0.29 -0.31
N ASN A 28 -11.37 0.74 0.22
CA ASN A 28 -10.73 1.76 -0.60
C ASN A 28 -9.64 1.19 -1.51
N LEU A 29 -8.74 0.36 -0.97
CA LEU A 29 -7.68 -0.25 -1.77
C LEU A 29 -8.24 -1.22 -2.82
N GLN A 30 -9.27 -2.00 -2.48
CA GLN A 30 -9.97 -2.88 -3.42
C GLN A 30 -10.61 -2.08 -4.55
N PHE A 31 -11.31 -0.99 -4.22
CA PHE A 31 -11.93 -0.14 -5.22
C PHE A 31 -10.89 0.47 -6.17
N ILE A 32 -9.76 0.97 -5.64
CA ILE A 32 -8.66 1.49 -6.47
C ILE A 32 -8.08 0.38 -7.35
N TYR A 33 -7.85 -0.81 -6.79
CA TYR A 33 -7.34 -1.96 -7.53
C TYR A 33 -8.28 -2.28 -8.69
N ASP A 34 -9.57 -2.48 -8.46
CA ASP A 34 -10.54 -2.93 -9.45
C ASP A 34 -10.79 -1.91 -10.59
N ASN A 35 -10.66 -0.62 -10.29
CA ASN A 35 -10.87 0.45 -11.26
C ASN A 35 -9.59 0.90 -11.99
N MET A 36 -8.42 0.35 -11.64
CA MET A 36 -7.17 0.67 -12.33
C MET A 36 -6.92 -0.24 -13.54
N PRO A 37 -6.38 0.30 -14.66
CA PRO A 37 -5.95 -0.51 -15.78
C PRO A 37 -4.90 -1.55 -15.35
N GLN A 38 -5.00 -2.78 -15.89
CA GLN A 38 -4.12 -3.88 -15.48
C GLN A 38 -2.62 -3.61 -15.73
N GLY A 39 -2.27 -2.74 -16.68
CA GLY A 39 -0.89 -2.41 -17.00
C GLY A 39 -0.19 -1.47 -16.00
N VAL A 40 -0.94 -0.79 -15.13
CA VAL A 40 -0.40 0.19 -14.15
C VAL A 40 -0.51 -0.28 -12.71
N ARG A 41 -1.26 -1.34 -12.42
CA ARG A 41 -1.36 -1.92 -11.07
C ARG A 41 -0.59 -3.23 -10.99
N GLY A 42 0.17 -3.42 -9.91
CA GLY A 42 0.67 -4.74 -9.56
C GLY A 42 -0.40 -5.55 -8.81
N LYS A 43 -0.04 -6.77 -8.39
CA LYS A 43 -0.95 -7.62 -7.60
C LYS A 43 -1.20 -6.99 -6.23
N MET A 44 -2.47 -6.95 -5.83
CA MET A 44 -2.82 -6.68 -4.44
C MET A 44 -2.36 -7.87 -3.59
N LEU A 45 -1.56 -7.61 -2.56
CA LEU A 45 -1.08 -8.62 -1.62
C LEU A 45 -1.74 -8.39 -0.26
N SER A 46 -2.40 -9.43 0.25
CA SER A 46 -2.89 -9.47 1.63
C SER A 46 -2.06 -10.48 2.40
N LEU A 47 -1.25 -9.99 3.34
CA LEU A 47 -0.46 -10.84 4.24
C LEU A 47 -1.27 -11.09 5.51
N ALA A 48 -1.43 -12.36 5.88
CA ALA A 48 -2.01 -12.79 7.15
C ALA A 48 -1.02 -13.76 7.81
N THR A 49 -0.30 -13.32 8.84
CA THR A 49 0.58 -14.20 9.60
C THR A 49 -0.23 -15.10 10.54
N LYS A 50 0.08 -16.40 10.55
CA LYS A 50 -0.61 -17.45 11.33
C LYS A 50 -0.28 -17.48 12.84
N SER A 51 0.59 -16.60 13.32
CA SER A 51 0.92 -16.52 14.76
C SER A 51 -0.26 -15.95 15.56
N ASP A 52 -0.22 -16.03 16.89
CA ASP A 52 -1.20 -15.47 17.87
C ASP A 52 -1.57 -13.98 17.64
N ARG A 53 -0.91 -13.33 16.69
CA ARG A 53 -1.07 -11.94 16.25
C ARG A 53 -1.51 -11.97 14.78
N THR A 54 -2.80 -11.81 14.52
CA THR A 54 -3.29 -11.71 13.15
C THR A 54 -2.98 -10.31 12.60
N LEU A 55 -1.74 -10.12 12.14
CA LEU A 55 -1.36 -8.92 11.40
C LEU A 55 -1.85 -9.11 9.97
N PHE A 56 -3.02 -8.53 9.70
CA PHE A 56 -3.50 -8.37 8.34
C PHE A 56 -2.83 -7.13 7.75
N PHE A 57 -2.38 -7.23 6.52
CA PHE A 57 -1.75 -6.11 5.83
C PHE A 57 -2.07 -6.17 4.35
N ASP A 58 -2.68 -5.10 3.82
CA ASP A 58 -2.95 -4.96 2.39
C ASP A 58 -1.92 -4.02 1.75
N PHE A 59 -1.37 -4.48 0.63
CA PHE A 59 -0.39 -3.76 -0.18
C PHE A 59 -0.84 -3.70 -1.64
N LEU A 60 -0.83 -2.50 -2.20
CA LEU A 60 -1.08 -2.28 -3.62
C LEU A 60 0.03 -1.42 -4.24
N PRO A 61 0.93 -2.00 -5.06
CA PRO A 61 1.88 -1.24 -5.84
C PRO A 61 1.22 -0.73 -7.14
N ILE A 62 1.49 0.53 -7.45
CA ILE A 62 0.99 1.26 -8.61
C ILE A 62 2.18 1.88 -9.33
N ASP A 63 2.25 1.70 -10.64
CA ASP A 63 3.18 2.37 -11.53
C ASP A 63 2.48 3.57 -12.19
N LEU A 64 2.99 4.78 -11.95
CA LEU A 64 2.47 6.02 -12.53
C LEU A 64 3.23 6.45 -13.80
N GLY A 65 4.16 5.64 -14.29
CA GLY A 65 5.03 6.00 -15.40
C GLY A 65 6.19 6.90 -14.97
N GLU A 66 6.63 7.78 -15.87
CA GLU A 66 7.80 8.63 -15.64
C GLU A 66 7.42 10.08 -15.33
N ILE A 67 8.01 10.63 -14.26
CA ILE A 67 7.91 12.04 -13.89
C ILE A 67 9.33 12.60 -13.92
N GLN A 68 9.57 13.59 -14.79
CA GLN A 68 10.89 14.20 -14.98
C GLN A 68 12.03 13.18 -15.19
N GLY A 69 11.75 12.10 -15.94
CA GLY A 69 12.73 11.04 -16.22
C GLY A 69 12.99 10.09 -15.05
N MET A 70 12.17 10.14 -14.00
CA MET A 70 12.16 9.16 -12.92
C MET A 70 10.92 8.27 -12.97
N LYS A 71 11.12 6.95 -12.97
CA LYS A 71 10.02 5.98 -12.84
C LYS A 71 9.36 6.14 -11.47
N THR A 72 8.07 6.39 -11.45
CA THR A 72 7.32 6.74 -10.25
C THR A 72 6.43 5.60 -9.81
N LYS A 73 6.72 5.05 -8.64
CA LYS A 73 5.96 3.98 -8.00
C LYS A 73 5.23 4.53 -6.77
N VAL A 74 3.93 4.28 -6.69
CA VAL A 74 3.13 4.54 -5.50
C VAL A 74 2.79 3.21 -4.86
N GLN A 75 2.93 3.15 -3.54
CA GLN A 75 2.64 1.97 -2.76
C GLN A 75 1.57 2.31 -1.74
N LEU A 76 0.39 1.71 -1.86
CA LEU A 76 -0.70 1.87 -0.89
C LEU A 76 -0.63 0.78 0.17
N TYR A 77 -0.84 1.17 1.41
CA TYR A 77 -0.74 0.34 2.61
C TYR A 77 -2.00 0.51 3.46
N THR A 78 -2.54 -0.58 4.02
CA THR A 78 -3.47 -0.51 5.17
C THR A 78 -3.33 -1.72 6.08
N VAL A 79 -3.72 -1.54 7.34
CA VAL A 79 -3.93 -2.62 8.32
C VAL A 79 -5.45 -2.85 8.47
N PRO A 80 -5.99 -4.00 8.06
CA PRO A 80 -7.38 -4.39 8.27
C PRO A 80 -7.68 -4.67 9.75
N GLY A 81 -8.92 -4.42 10.16
CA GLY A 81 -9.42 -4.83 11.48
C GLY A 81 -9.20 -3.85 12.63
N GLN A 82 -9.61 -4.27 13.82
CA GLN A 82 -9.46 -3.52 15.07
C GLN A 82 -7.97 -3.48 15.45
N VAL A 83 -7.46 -2.28 15.71
CA VAL A 83 -6.07 -2.04 16.08
C VAL A 83 -5.88 -2.58 17.51
N PHE A 84 -5.65 -3.89 17.65
CA PHE A 84 -5.24 -4.50 18.94
C PHE A 84 -3.79 -4.10 19.31
N TYR A 85 -3.11 -3.37 18.43
CA TYR A 85 -1.76 -2.90 18.62
C TYR A 85 -1.64 -1.39 18.42
N ASN A 86 -1.77 -0.64 19.51
CA ASN A 86 -0.86 0.48 19.76
C ASN A 86 0.33 -0.14 20.50
N GLU A 87 1.20 -0.87 19.79
CA GLU A 87 2.42 -1.41 20.43
C GLU A 87 3.28 -0.22 20.86
N THR A 88 3.62 -0.25 22.13
CA THR A 88 4.26 0.77 22.94
C THR A 88 5.63 1.14 22.37
N ARG A 89 5.78 2.41 21.95
CA ARG A 89 7.02 3.16 21.67
C ARG A 89 8.03 2.56 20.69
#